data_AF-A0A9Q3S2G6-F1
#
_entry.id   AF-A0A9Q3S2G6-F1
#
_cell.length_a   1.000
_cell.length_b   1.000
_cell.length_c   1.000
_cell.angle_alpha   90.00
_cell.angle_beta   90.00
_cell.angle_gamma   90.00
#
_symmetry.space_group_name_H-M   'P 1'
#
loop_
_entity.id
_entity.type
_entity.pdbx_description
1 polymer ?
#
loop_
_entity_poly.entity_id
_entity_poly.type
_entity_poly.pdbx_seq_one_letter_code
_entity_poly.pdbx_strand_id
1 'polypeptide(L)'
;MSVAKRKLFSGAFKEAYAAAQELLRAEPGNPQAALVMAAIAIEHGNQPAALRLVDLLEKAGVKDCWLEVLKARIALLRQDQEGARRHAMSAATIGTEDADIANQLGVVLSRTGHHEEAVAPLRTAVEKAGDNTDHRYNFAVALQFAGELAEAEEQFRELVRQDPSHARGWLALAQLAKTPEEEWLLALSQQFYASSETEQRLLIGHALARIEETRKDWDSSFGWLQRAKEAKRAEVGHDREFAGRVVDAAIASIDAKPIASTPSGDERPIFIVGMPRSGTTLVERILTSHSQVTSVGELSDFAIVLKKFLDTPGPMVLDAEVLEAAATREDLTPVGDAYRARAEALAGDEARYIDKMPFNSFFVPAILRANPGARVICLRRSPQDLLMANYRQLFATGFSYYSYSYDLEDTAHFIAGFERMASAYEASLPPDRFMAIRYEDVVADQRGKTEALLEFCGLEWEEACMQFQRNAEPVATASSVQVRSPIYSSSIGQWRRYTAASAQVEGSLAKFGVDPDEG
;
A
#
# COMPACT_ATOMS: atom_id res chain seq x y z
N MET A 1 -3.30 -36.75 4.17
CA MET A 1 -2.89 -35.56 4.94
C MET A 1 -2.58 -35.96 6.38
N SER A 2 -1.41 -35.61 6.95
CA SER A 2 -1.09 -36.02 8.33
C SER A 2 -1.95 -35.28 9.36
N VAL A 3 -2.17 -35.92 10.53
CA VAL A 3 -2.95 -35.33 11.64
C VAL A 3 -2.34 -34.01 12.10
N ALA A 4 -1.00 -33.95 12.21
CA ALA A 4 -0.26 -32.75 12.60
C ALA A 4 -0.56 -31.57 11.66
N LYS A 5 -0.55 -31.80 10.34
CA LYS A 5 -0.82 -30.75 9.35
C LYS A 5 -2.25 -30.23 9.40
N ARG A 6 -3.25 -31.13 9.51
CA ARG A 6 -4.66 -30.71 9.68
C ARG A 6 -4.86 -29.84 10.91
N LYS A 7 -4.23 -30.21 12.04
CA LYS A 7 -4.31 -29.44 13.28
C LYS A 7 -3.63 -28.07 13.16
N LEU A 8 -2.52 -27.99 12.42
CA LEU A 8 -1.85 -26.73 12.14
C LEU A 8 -2.78 -25.76 11.42
N PHE A 9 -3.38 -26.18 10.30
CA PHE A 9 -4.23 -25.31 9.48
C PHE A 9 -5.60 -25.01 10.11
N SER A 10 -6.03 -25.79 11.11
CA SER A 10 -7.19 -25.46 11.93
C SER A 10 -6.87 -24.55 13.14
N GLY A 11 -5.64 -24.01 13.23
CA GLY A 11 -5.19 -23.16 14.35
C GLY A 11 -4.94 -23.89 15.68
N ALA A 12 -5.03 -25.22 15.71
CA ALA A 12 -4.81 -26.05 16.89
C ALA A 12 -3.31 -26.33 17.07
N PHE A 13 -2.53 -25.26 17.31
CA PHE A 13 -1.06 -25.31 17.27
C PHE A 13 -0.45 -26.24 18.32
N LYS A 14 -1.05 -26.34 19.52
CA LYS A 14 -0.54 -27.22 20.59
C LYS A 14 -0.69 -28.69 20.20
N GLU A 15 -1.83 -29.06 19.65
CA GLU A 15 -2.15 -30.39 19.17
C GLU A 15 -1.32 -30.73 17.92
N ALA A 16 -1.13 -29.77 17.02
CA ALA A 16 -0.27 -29.90 15.85
C ALA A 16 1.18 -30.20 16.25
N TYR A 17 1.69 -29.47 17.25
CA TYR A 17 3.03 -29.67 17.79
C TYR A 17 3.19 -31.05 18.43
N ALA A 18 2.24 -31.46 19.27
CA ALA A 18 2.24 -32.79 19.90
C ALA A 18 2.24 -33.91 18.86
N ALA A 19 1.39 -33.82 17.84
CA ALA A 19 1.33 -34.80 16.75
C ALA A 19 2.62 -34.82 15.91
N ALA A 20 3.27 -33.66 15.68
CA ALA A 20 4.56 -33.59 15.00
C ALA A 20 5.68 -34.25 15.84
N GLN A 21 5.66 -34.07 17.16
CA GLN A 21 6.63 -34.74 18.05
C GLN A 21 6.47 -36.26 18.04
N GLU A 22 5.24 -36.77 18.03
CA GLU A 22 4.97 -38.21 17.91
C GLU A 22 5.53 -38.78 16.60
N LEU A 23 5.34 -38.06 15.47
CA LEU A 23 5.92 -38.44 14.18
C LEU A 23 7.45 -38.51 14.24
N LEU A 24 8.11 -37.54 14.88
CA LEU A 24 9.57 -37.56 15.03
C LEU A 24 10.09 -38.65 15.98
N ARG A 25 9.31 -39.04 16.99
CA ARG A 25 9.67 -40.17 17.87
C ARG A 25 9.57 -41.50 17.11
N ALA A 26 8.57 -41.64 16.25
CA ALA A 26 8.38 -42.84 15.43
C ALA A 26 9.41 -42.92 14.30
N GLU A 27 9.67 -41.80 13.62
CA GLU A 27 10.63 -41.68 12.53
C GLU A 27 11.55 -40.46 12.75
N PRO A 28 12.72 -40.67 13.38
CA PRO A 28 13.73 -39.62 13.52
C PRO A 28 14.14 -39.08 12.15
N GLY A 29 13.85 -37.80 11.88
CA GLY A 29 14.10 -37.16 10.59
C GLY A 29 12.88 -37.08 9.66
N ASN A 30 11.67 -37.40 10.12
CA ASN A 30 10.45 -37.24 9.33
C ASN A 30 10.28 -35.78 8.83
N PRO A 31 10.36 -35.54 7.50
CA PRO A 31 10.38 -34.18 6.96
C PRO A 31 9.05 -33.44 7.15
N GLN A 32 7.92 -34.17 7.15
CA GLN A 32 6.61 -33.58 7.34
C GLN A 32 6.43 -33.03 8.76
N ALA A 33 6.96 -33.73 9.77
CA ALA A 33 6.94 -33.25 11.14
C ALA A 33 7.80 -31.99 11.32
N ALA A 34 8.98 -31.95 10.70
CA ALA A 34 9.84 -30.77 10.71
C ALA A 34 9.21 -29.57 9.98
N LEU A 35 8.53 -29.77 8.84
CA LEU A 35 7.76 -28.74 8.14
C LEU A 35 6.64 -28.14 9.01
N VAL A 36 5.86 -29.00 9.68
CA VAL A 36 4.81 -28.54 10.62
C VAL A 36 5.41 -27.70 11.74
N MET A 37 6.51 -28.15 12.37
CA MET A 37 7.15 -27.39 13.43
C MET A 37 7.75 -26.07 12.94
N ALA A 38 8.30 -26.03 11.73
CA ALA A 38 8.81 -24.80 11.13
C ALA A 38 7.68 -23.79 10.89
N ALA A 39 6.54 -24.26 10.38
CA ALA A 39 5.34 -23.43 10.24
C ALA A 39 4.84 -22.90 11.59
N ILE A 40 4.75 -23.73 12.62
CA ILE A 40 4.37 -23.30 13.99
C ILE A 40 5.34 -22.22 14.51
N ALA A 41 6.66 -22.41 14.29
CA ALA A 41 7.66 -21.45 14.71
C ALA A 41 7.49 -20.09 14.00
N ILE A 42 7.12 -20.09 12.72
CA ILE A 42 6.78 -18.87 11.98
C ILE A 42 5.53 -18.19 12.56
N GLU A 43 4.45 -18.93 12.81
CA GLU A 43 3.20 -18.36 13.37
C GLU A 43 3.42 -17.72 14.75
N HIS A 44 4.38 -18.22 15.53
CA HIS A 44 4.71 -17.69 16.86
C HIS A 44 5.89 -16.69 16.83
N GLY A 45 6.34 -16.26 15.66
CA GLY A 45 7.43 -15.28 15.52
C GLY A 45 8.82 -15.79 15.94
N ASN A 46 9.00 -17.10 16.15
CA ASN A 46 10.28 -17.71 16.52
C ASN A 46 11.13 -17.98 15.28
N GLN A 47 11.61 -16.90 14.66
CA GLN A 47 12.42 -16.94 13.44
C GLN A 47 13.68 -17.81 13.58
N PRO A 48 14.44 -17.77 14.70
CA PRO A 48 15.63 -18.61 14.85
C PRO A 48 15.31 -20.11 14.83
N ALA A 49 14.19 -20.53 15.42
CA ALA A 49 13.77 -21.93 15.38
C ALA A 49 13.30 -22.35 13.98
N ALA A 50 12.54 -21.50 13.30
CA ALA A 50 12.08 -21.75 11.93
C ALA A 50 13.25 -21.95 10.97
N LEU A 51 14.26 -21.06 11.01
CA LEU A 51 15.47 -21.16 10.20
C LEU A 51 16.23 -22.47 10.44
N ARG A 52 16.44 -22.86 11.70
CA ARG A 52 17.13 -24.12 12.01
C ARG A 52 16.41 -25.35 11.45
N LEU A 53 15.08 -25.35 11.47
CA LEU A 53 14.28 -26.46 10.95
C LEU A 53 14.31 -26.52 9.42
N VAL A 54 14.25 -25.36 8.76
CA VAL A 54 14.41 -25.22 7.31
C VAL A 54 15.79 -25.69 6.87
N ASP A 55 16.86 -25.21 7.52
CA ASP A 55 18.25 -25.61 7.22
C ASP A 55 18.45 -27.12 7.35
N LEU A 56 17.79 -27.75 8.33
CA LEU A 56 17.85 -29.20 8.53
C LEU A 56 17.17 -29.94 7.37
N LEU A 57 16.00 -29.47 6.94
CA LEU A 57 15.27 -30.04 5.81
C LEU A 57 16.06 -29.92 4.50
N GLU A 58 16.71 -28.79 4.28
CA GLU A 58 17.57 -28.58 3.10
C GLU A 58 18.80 -29.48 3.11
N LYS A 59 19.50 -29.60 4.24
CA LYS A 59 20.65 -30.51 4.37
C LYS A 59 20.25 -31.98 4.19
N ALA A 60 19.01 -32.33 4.51
CA ALA A 60 18.44 -33.64 4.24
C ALA A 60 18.02 -33.85 2.77
N GLY A 61 18.16 -32.82 1.91
CA GLY A 61 17.85 -32.88 0.48
C GLY A 61 16.35 -32.87 0.17
N VAL A 62 15.52 -32.38 1.11
CA VAL A 62 14.06 -32.28 0.91
C VAL A 62 13.76 -31.25 -0.17
N LYS A 63 13.11 -31.70 -1.25
CA LYS A 63 12.59 -30.84 -2.33
C LYS A 63 11.07 -30.86 -2.28
N ASP A 64 10.49 -29.87 -1.62
CA ASP A 64 9.05 -29.81 -1.33
C ASP A 64 8.53 -28.39 -1.52
N CYS A 65 7.33 -28.25 -2.10
CA CYS A 65 6.72 -26.94 -2.35
C CYS A 65 6.51 -26.16 -1.04
N TRP A 66 6.08 -26.84 0.03
CA TRP A 66 5.81 -26.20 1.31
C TRP A 66 7.10 -25.70 1.96
N LEU A 67 8.22 -26.42 1.82
CA LEU A 67 9.52 -25.94 2.29
C LEU A 67 9.89 -24.58 1.68
N GLU A 68 9.76 -24.46 0.36
CA GLU A 68 10.03 -23.22 -0.36
C GLU A 68 9.06 -22.10 0.03
N VAL A 69 7.77 -22.40 0.24
CA VAL A 69 6.80 -21.45 0.80
C VAL A 69 7.23 -20.95 2.19
N LEU A 70 7.65 -21.84 3.10
CA LEU A 70 8.10 -21.45 4.44
C LEU A 70 9.37 -20.58 4.37
N LYS A 71 10.31 -20.88 3.48
CA LYS A 71 11.50 -20.06 3.22
C LYS A 71 11.13 -18.65 2.75
N ALA A 72 10.19 -18.56 1.81
CA ALA A 72 9.69 -17.28 1.33
C ALA A 72 9.02 -16.46 2.45
N ARG A 73 8.22 -17.11 3.30
CA ARG A 73 7.60 -16.47 4.48
C ARG A 73 8.64 -15.96 5.49
N ILE A 74 9.69 -16.74 5.76
CA ILE A 74 10.80 -16.30 6.62
C ILE A 74 11.54 -15.11 6.01
N ALA A 75 11.77 -15.12 4.70
CA ALA A 75 12.40 -14.01 4.00
C ALA A 75 11.54 -12.73 4.09
N LEU A 76 10.22 -12.81 3.88
CA LEU A 76 9.29 -11.69 4.10
C LEU A 76 9.38 -11.13 5.54
N LEU A 77 9.41 -12.02 6.54
CA LEU A 77 9.55 -11.61 7.95
C LEU A 77 10.89 -10.93 8.26
N ARG A 78 11.91 -11.19 7.45
CA ARG A 78 13.25 -10.56 7.55
C ARG A 78 13.41 -9.36 6.62
N GLN A 79 12.35 -8.96 5.93
CA GLN A 79 12.36 -7.93 4.89
C GLN A 79 13.34 -8.23 3.74
N ASP A 80 13.65 -9.51 3.51
CA ASP A 80 14.43 -9.99 2.37
C ASP A 80 13.49 -10.27 1.20
N GLN A 81 13.14 -9.22 0.45
CA GLN A 81 12.19 -9.30 -0.66
C GLN A 81 12.69 -10.19 -1.80
N GLU A 82 13.98 -10.09 -2.13
CA GLU A 82 14.60 -10.90 -3.18
C GLU A 82 14.63 -12.39 -2.78
N GLY A 83 14.97 -12.67 -1.52
CA GLY A 83 14.80 -13.99 -0.92
C GLY A 83 13.38 -14.52 -1.05
N ALA A 84 12.39 -13.70 -0.66
CA ALA A 84 10.99 -14.09 -0.71
C ALA A 84 10.54 -14.41 -2.14
N ARG A 85 10.86 -13.53 -3.10
CA ARG A 85 10.53 -13.69 -4.52
C ARG A 85 11.09 -14.99 -5.09
N ARG A 86 12.38 -15.24 -4.90
CA ARG A 86 13.04 -16.44 -5.41
C ARG A 86 12.43 -17.72 -4.88
N HIS A 87 12.16 -17.77 -3.57
CA HIS A 87 11.54 -18.95 -2.95
C HIS A 87 10.07 -19.13 -3.35
N ALA A 88 9.33 -18.04 -3.55
CA ALA A 88 7.95 -18.09 -4.07
C ALA A 88 7.90 -18.72 -5.48
N MET A 89 8.80 -18.30 -6.38
CA MET A 89 8.86 -18.83 -7.75
C MET A 89 9.38 -20.27 -7.79
N SER A 90 10.32 -20.62 -6.91
CA SER A 90 10.77 -22.01 -6.71
C SER A 90 9.61 -22.90 -6.26
N ALA A 91 8.82 -22.46 -5.27
CA ALA A 91 7.63 -23.16 -4.82
C ALA A 91 6.57 -23.33 -5.93
N ALA A 92 6.37 -22.28 -6.76
CA ALA A 92 5.47 -22.33 -7.91
C ALA A 92 5.91 -23.35 -8.96
N THR A 93 7.22 -23.47 -9.21
CA THR A 93 7.78 -24.46 -10.13
C THR A 93 7.56 -25.89 -9.64
N ILE A 94 7.63 -26.12 -8.32
CA ILE A 94 7.38 -27.44 -7.71
C ILE A 94 5.88 -27.78 -7.75
N GLY A 95 5.03 -26.80 -7.44
CA GLY A 95 3.57 -26.95 -7.39
C GLY A 95 3.07 -27.81 -6.22
N THR A 96 1.75 -27.76 -5.98
CA THR A 96 1.10 -28.58 -4.94
C THR A 96 -0.38 -28.79 -5.27
N GLU A 97 -0.91 -29.95 -4.91
CA GLU A 97 -2.34 -30.29 -4.97
C GLU A 97 -3.05 -30.15 -3.61
N ASP A 98 -2.29 -29.77 -2.56
CA ASP A 98 -2.81 -29.62 -1.21
C ASP A 98 -3.38 -28.22 -1.01
N ALA A 99 -4.66 -28.13 -0.64
CA ALA A 99 -5.40 -26.86 -0.61
C ALA A 99 -4.72 -25.79 0.25
N ASP A 100 -4.31 -26.15 1.47
CA ASP A 100 -3.72 -25.20 2.42
C ASP A 100 -2.35 -24.69 1.95
N ILE A 101 -1.52 -25.58 1.38
CA ILE A 101 -0.20 -25.22 0.85
C ILE A 101 -0.36 -24.38 -0.42
N ALA A 102 -1.32 -24.72 -1.29
CA ALA A 102 -1.63 -23.96 -2.49
C ALA A 102 -2.08 -22.53 -2.14
N ASN A 103 -2.92 -22.38 -1.12
CA ASN A 103 -3.28 -21.06 -0.60
C ASN A 103 -2.05 -20.30 -0.07
N GLN A 104 -1.21 -20.92 0.76
CA GLN A 104 0.00 -20.26 1.26
C GLN A 104 0.95 -19.85 0.11
N LEU A 105 1.11 -20.68 -0.90
CA LEU A 105 1.90 -20.38 -2.10
C LEU A 105 1.36 -19.13 -2.80
N GLY A 106 0.07 -19.09 -3.12
CA GLY A 106 -0.51 -17.93 -3.80
C GLY A 106 -0.48 -16.66 -2.96
N VAL A 107 -0.69 -16.76 -1.64
CA VAL A 107 -0.54 -15.60 -0.73
C VAL A 107 0.89 -15.06 -0.76
N VAL A 108 1.91 -15.93 -0.74
CA VAL A 108 3.31 -15.50 -0.81
C VAL A 108 3.61 -14.87 -2.18
N LEU A 109 3.19 -15.49 -3.29
CA LEU A 109 3.36 -14.94 -4.64
C LEU A 109 2.73 -13.55 -4.76
N SER A 110 1.49 -13.38 -4.25
CA SER A 110 0.83 -12.08 -4.25
C SER A 110 1.55 -11.06 -3.36
N ARG A 111 2.19 -11.47 -2.26
CA ARG A 111 2.95 -10.57 -1.40
C ARG A 111 4.31 -10.17 -1.97
N THR A 112 4.84 -10.96 -2.90
CA THR A 112 6.10 -10.70 -3.61
C THR A 112 5.87 -10.10 -5.01
N GLY A 113 4.66 -9.63 -5.30
CA GLY A 113 4.31 -8.95 -6.56
C GLY A 113 3.97 -9.85 -7.75
N HIS A 114 4.00 -11.19 -7.59
CA HIS A 114 3.70 -12.17 -8.64
C HIS A 114 2.21 -12.47 -8.67
N HIS A 115 1.41 -11.43 -8.97
CA HIS A 115 -0.04 -11.48 -8.86
C HIS A 115 -0.69 -12.43 -9.88
N GLU A 116 -0.15 -12.52 -11.10
CA GLU A 116 -0.65 -13.43 -12.14
C GLU A 116 -0.35 -14.88 -11.76
N GLU A 117 0.88 -15.16 -11.30
CA GLU A 117 1.30 -16.49 -10.88
C GLU A 117 0.59 -16.95 -9.60
N ALA A 118 0.10 -16.02 -8.77
CA ALA A 118 -0.68 -16.34 -7.58
C ALA A 118 -2.06 -16.95 -7.90
N VAL A 119 -2.63 -16.67 -9.08
CA VAL A 119 -3.99 -17.08 -9.44
C VAL A 119 -4.13 -18.60 -9.51
N ALA A 120 -3.21 -19.30 -10.17
CA ALA A 120 -3.28 -20.75 -10.35
C ALA A 120 -3.28 -21.54 -9.02
N PRO A 121 -2.33 -21.33 -8.07
CA PRO A 121 -2.35 -22.05 -6.80
C PRO A 121 -3.55 -21.66 -5.91
N LEU A 122 -4.05 -20.42 -5.98
CA LEU A 122 -5.25 -20.03 -5.23
C LEU A 122 -6.52 -20.65 -5.82
N ARG A 123 -6.60 -20.81 -7.15
CA ARG A 123 -7.65 -21.57 -7.81
C ARG A 123 -7.65 -23.03 -7.31
N THR A 124 -6.49 -23.68 -7.28
CA THR A 124 -6.34 -25.02 -6.72
C THR A 124 -6.82 -25.07 -5.26
N ALA A 125 -6.48 -24.08 -4.43
CA ALA A 125 -6.93 -24.05 -3.04
C ALA A 125 -8.46 -24.05 -2.91
N VAL A 126 -9.16 -23.24 -3.72
CA VAL A 126 -10.62 -23.15 -3.72
C VAL A 126 -11.26 -24.41 -4.32
N GLU A 127 -10.69 -24.98 -5.38
CA GLU A 127 -11.20 -26.22 -5.99
C GLU A 127 -11.11 -27.42 -5.05
N LYS A 128 -10.07 -27.48 -4.22
CA LYS A 128 -9.83 -28.58 -3.27
C LYS A 128 -10.51 -28.38 -1.91
N ALA A 129 -10.81 -27.14 -1.53
CA ALA A 129 -11.44 -26.78 -0.25
C ALA A 129 -12.45 -25.63 -0.44
N GLY A 130 -13.53 -25.90 -1.19
CA GLY A 130 -14.50 -24.89 -1.62
C GLY A 130 -15.37 -24.29 -0.51
N ASP A 131 -15.34 -24.87 0.70
CA ASP A 131 -16.01 -24.37 1.90
C ASP A 131 -15.13 -23.42 2.74
N ASN A 132 -13.84 -23.31 2.43
CA ASN A 132 -12.94 -22.41 3.14
C ASN A 132 -13.01 -20.98 2.57
N THR A 133 -13.60 -20.09 3.36
CA THR A 133 -13.83 -18.69 3.00
C THR A 133 -12.54 -17.87 2.88
N ASP A 134 -11.50 -18.18 3.66
CA ASP A 134 -10.20 -17.51 3.57
C ASP A 134 -9.50 -17.83 2.24
N HIS A 135 -9.56 -19.08 1.79
CA HIS A 135 -9.05 -19.49 0.48
C HIS A 135 -9.76 -18.73 -0.64
N ARG A 136 -11.09 -18.66 -0.58
CA ARG A 136 -11.90 -17.95 -1.57
C ARG A 136 -11.61 -16.44 -1.57
N TYR A 137 -11.47 -15.83 -0.40
CA TYR A 137 -11.11 -14.42 -0.27
C TYR A 137 -9.74 -14.14 -0.91
N ASN A 138 -8.71 -14.94 -0.59
CA ASN A 138 -7.38 -14.76 -1.17
C ASN A 138 -7.38 -14.95 -2.69
N PHE A 139 -8.14 -15.93 -3.19
CA PHE A 139 -8.30 -16.16 -4.63
C PHE A 139 -8.95 -14.97 -5.34
N ALA A 140 -10.05 -14.46 -4.80
CA ALA A 140 -10.74 -13.29 -5.34
C ALA A 140 -9.86 -12.03 -5.35
N VAL A 141 -9.06 -11.83 -4.27
CA VAL A 141 -8.08 -10.73 -4.20
C VAL A 141 -6.98 -10.88 -5.24
N ALA A 142 -6.44 -12.08 -5.45
CA ALA A 142 -5.42 -12.32 -6.47
C ALA A 142 -5.95 -12.07 -7.89
N LEU A 143 -7.18 -12.51 -8.20
CA LEU A 143 -7.85 -12.20 -9.46
C LEU A 143 -8.00 -10.69 -9.66
N GLN A 144 -8.38 -9.94 -8.61
CA GLN A 144 -8.48 -8.49 -8.66
C GLN A 144 -7.13 -7.83 -9.01
N PHE A 145 -6.02 -8.29 -8.41
CA PHE A 145 -4.69 -7.76 -8.73
C PHE A 145 -4.20 -8.15 -10.13
N ALA A 146 -4.51 -9.36 -10.59
CA ALA A 146 -4.25 -9.81 -11.96
C ALA A 146 -5.11 -9.06 -13.01
N GLY A 147 -6.16 -8.35 -12.58
CA GLY A 147 -7.06 -7.62 -13.47
C GLY A 147 -8.23 -8.44 -14.01
N GLU A 148 -8.41 -9.66 -13.52
CA GLU A 148 -9.53 -10.57 -13.83
C GLU A 148 -10.79 -10.19 -13.02
N LEU A 149 -11.26 -8.94 -13.22
CA LEU A 149 -12.25 -8.30 -12.35
C LEU A 149 -13.61 -8.99 -12.34
N ALA A 150 -14.03 -9.59 -13.46
CA ALA A 150 -15.32 -10.27 -13.56
C ALA A 150 -15.33 -11.58 -12.73
N GLU A 151 -14.27 -12.37 -12.83
CA GLU A 151 -14.12 -13.59 -12.02
C GLU A 151 -13.94 -13.23 -10.53
N ALA A 152 -13.18 -12.17 -10.23
CA ALA A 152 -13.04 -11.67 -8.86
C ALA A 152 -14.40 -11.31 -8.24
N GLU A 153 -15.27 -10.59 -8.96
CA GLU A 153 -16.62 -10.26 -8.50
C GLU A 153 -17.45 -11.52 -8.21
N GLU A 154 -17.40 -12.53 -9.09
CA GLU A 154 -18.10 -13.80 -8.88
C GLU A 154 -17.63 -14.52 -7.61
N GLN A 155 -16.31 -14.57 -7.39
CA GLN A 155 -15.76 -15.20 -6.19
C GLN A 155 -16.12 -14.44 -4.90
N PHE A 156 -16.17 -13.09 -4.94
CA PHE A 156 -16.64 -12.31 -3.79
C PHE A 156 -18.14 -12.49 -3.52
N ARG A 157 -18.98 -12.61 -4.56
CA ARG A 157 -20.41 -12.93 -4.40
C ARG A 157 -20.59 -14.29 -3.73
N GLU A 158 -19.86 -15.30 -4.19
CA GLU A 158 -19.91 -16.63 -3.59
C GLU A 158 -19.39 -16.62 -2.15
N LEU A 159 -18.33 -15.86 -1.85
CA LEU A 159 -17.80 -15.70 -0.50
C LEU A 159 -18.85 -15.15 0.47
N VAL A 160 -19.50 -14.04 0.13
CA VAL A 160 -20.49 -13.43 1.02
C VAL A 160 -21.79 -14.22 1.09
N ARG A 161 -22.06 -15.09 0.10
CA ARG A 161 -23.15 -16.07 0.16
C ARG A 161 -22.85 -17.21 1.14
N GLN A 162 -21.59 -17.67 1.19
CA GLN A 162 -21.13 -18.72 2.10
C GLN A 162 -21.00 -18.22 3.54
N ASP A 163 -20.40 -17.04 3.71
CA ASP A 163 -20.28 -16.35 4.99
C ASP A 163 -20.79 -14.90 4.86
N PRO A 164 -22.08 -14.69 5.14
CA PRO A 164 -22.68 -13.36 5.14
C PRO A 164 -22.03 -12.39 6.10
N SER A 165 -21.27 -12.85 7.11
CA SER A 165 -20.59 -11.99 8.10
C SER A 165 -19.21 -11.50 7.65
N HIS A 166 -18.73 -11.99 6.49
CA HIS A 166 -17.39 -11.73 5.97
C HIS A 166 -17.19 -10.28 5.49
N ALA A 167 -16.94 -9.36 6.43
CA ALA A 167 -16.91 -7.91 6.17
C ALA A 167 -15.89 -7.47 5.11
N ARG A 168 -14.70 -8.11 5.06
CA ARG A 168 -13.69 -7.82 4.02
C ARG A 168 -14.17 -8.22 2.61
N GLY A 169 -14.99 -9.26 2.53
CA GLY A 169 -15.56 -9.77 1.28
C GLY A 169 -16.64 -8.82 0.77
N TRP A 170 -17.51 -8.35 1.65
CA TRP A 170 -18.50 -7.33 1.33
C TRP A 170 -17.89 -6.02 0.86
N LEU A 171 -16.83 -5.53 1.53
CA LEU A 171 -16.15 -4.32 1.10
C LEU A 171 -15.54 -4.48 -0.30
N ALA A 172 -14.84 -5.59 -0.56
CA ALA A 172 -14.25 -5.87 -1.86
C ALA A 172 -15.33 -6.02 -2.95
N LEU A 173 -16.44 -6.72 -2.65
CA LEU A 173 -17.57 -6.85 -3.55
C LEU A 173 -18.19 -5.49 -3.89
N ALA A 174 -18.45 -4.65 -2.89
CA ALA A 174 -19.01 -3.31 -3.08
C ALA A 174 -18.09 -2.41 -3.94
N GLN A 175 -16.76 -2.59 -3.84
CA GLN A 175 -15.80 -1.85 -4.65
C GLN A 175 -15.84 -2.23 -6.14
N LEU A 176 -16.09 -3.51 -6.45
CA LEU A 176 -16.10 -4.06 -7.81
C LEU A 176 -17.49 -4.02 -8.47
N ALA A 177 -18.55 -4.30 -7.71
CA ALA A 177 -19.90 -4.46 -8.23
C ALA A 177 -20.43 -3.18 -8.89
N LYS A 178 -20.70 -3.26 -10.20
CA LYS A 178 -21.29 -2.14 -10.97
C LYS A 178 -22.78 -1.97 -10.71
N THR A 179 -23.47 -3.06 -10.38
CA THR A 179 -24.91 -3.10 -10.13
C THR A 179 -25.15 -3.82 -8.79
N PRO A 180 -24.98 -3.11 -7.65
CA PRO A 180 -25.25 -3.70 -6.34
C PRO A 180 -26.74 -4.03 -6.20
N GLU A 181 -27.04 -5.15 -5.56
CA GLU A 181 -28.41 -5.61 -5.35
C GLU A 181 -29.05 -4.82 -4.21
N GLU A 182 -30.34 -4.48 -4.34
CA GLU A 182 -31.03 -3.61 -3.39
C GLU A 182 -31.11 -4.22 -1.99
N GLU A 183 -31.23 -5.54 -1.90
CA GLU A 183 -31.22 -6.30 -0.65
C GLU A 183 -29.91 -6.21 0.15
N TRP A 184 -28.78 -5.91 -0.51
CA TRP A 184 -27.49 -5.80 0.17
C TRP A 184 -27.47 -4.66 1.19
N LEU A 185 -28.10 -3.52 0.89
CA LEU A 185 -28.16 -2.37 1.80
C LEU A 185 -28.85 -2.75 3.12
N LEU A 186 -30.00 -3.43 3.02
CA LEU A 186 -30.74 -3.86 4.21
C LEU A 186 -29.91 -4.88 5.02
N ALA A 187 -29.37 -5.91 4.37
CA ALA A 187 -28.58 -6.94 5.04
C ALA A 187 -27.34 -6.36 5.73
N LEU A 188 -26.57 -5.53 5.04
CA LEU A 188 -25.36 -4.90 5.58
C LEU A 188 -25.68 -3.90 6.69
N SER A 189 -26.77 -3.13 6.57
CA SER A 189 -27.18 -2.22 7.63
C SER A 189 -27.54 -2.97 8.92
N GLN A 190 -28.24 -4.11 8.82
CA GLN A 190 -28.55 -4.95 9.97
C GLN A 190 -27.29 -5.51 10.62
N GLN A 191 -26.33 -6.00 9.82
CA GLN A 191 -25.05 -6.49 10.34
C GLN A 191 -24.23 -5.38 11.01
N PHE A 192 -24.22 -4.17 10.44
CA PHE A 192 -23.53 -3.02 11.01
C PHE A 192 -24.04 -2.70 12.43
N TYR A 193 -25.35 -2.69 12.62
CA TYR A 193 -25.95 -2.41 13.93
C TYR A 193 -25.93 -3.60 14.90
N ALA A 194 -25.81 -4.84 14.39
CA ALA A 194 -25.69 -6.04 15.21
C ALA A 194 -24.28 -6.26 15.77
N SER A 195 -23.25 -5.77 15.07
CA SER A 195 -21.85 -5.93 15.50
C SER A 195 -21.46 -4.89 16.55
N SER A 196 -20.72 -5.33 17.57
CA SER A 196 -20.02 -4.44 18.51
C SER A 196 -18.55 -4.24 18.14
N GLU A 197 -18.03 -4.94 17.13
CA GLU A 197 -16.63 -4.89 16.75
C GLU A 197 -16.34 -3.67 15.86
N THR A 198 -15.40 -2.82 16.30
CA THR A 198 -15.02 -1.59 15.58
C THR A 198 -14.59 -1.88 14.15
N GLU A 199 -13.72 -2.85 13.94
CA GLU A 199 -13.17 -3.16 12.61
C GLU A 199 -14.25 -3.72 11.67
N GLN A 200 -15.15 -4.57 12.17
CA GLN A 200 -16.25 -5.10 11.37
C GLN A 200 -17.21 -3.98 10.96
N ARG A 201 -17.60 -3.09 11.90
CA ARG A 201 -18.44 -1.92 11.61
C ARG A 201 -17.77 -0.98 10.61
N LEU A 202 -16.47 -0.75 10.73
CA LEU A 202 -15.71 0.08 9.80
C LEU A 202 -15.79 -0.47 8.37
N LEU A 203 -15.48 -1.76 8.19
CA LEU A 203 -15.53 -2.42 6.88
C LEU A 203 -16.93 -2.43 6.27
N ILE A 204 -17.96 -2.82 7.04
CA ILE A 204 -19.35 -2.87 6.56
C ILE A 204 -19.87 -1.47 6.22
N GLY A 205 -19.58 -0.48 7.06
CA GLY A 205 -20.00 0.91 6.82
C GLY A 205 -19.34 1.51 5.57
N HIS A 206 -18.07 1.17 5.30
CA HIS A 206 -17.42 1.53 4.03
C HIS A 206 -18.04 0.79 2.83
N ALA A 207 -18.47 -0.47 2.99
CA ALA A 207 -19.17 -1.20 1.93
C ALA A 207 -20.53 -0.55 1.59
N LEU A 208 -21.32 -0.20 2.62
CA LEU A 208 -22.57 0.55 2.48
C LEU A 208 -22.35 1.89 1.79
N ALA A 209 -21.36 2.67 2.25
CA ALA A 209 -21.01 3.95 1.63
C ALA A 209 -20.67 3.80 0.14
N ARG A 210 -19.94 2.74 -0.23
CA ARG A 210 -19.57 2.46 -1.61
C ARG A 210 -20.77 2.06 -2.48
N ILE A 211 -21.70 1.27 -1.94
CA ILE A 211 -22.94 0.89 -2.63
C ILE A 211 -23.79 2.13 -2.92
N GLU A 212 -23.96 3.02 -1.94
CA GLU A 212 -24.74 4.25 -2.12
C GLU A 212 -24.11 5.20 -3.14
N GLU A 213 -22.78 5.29 -3.22
CA GLU A 213 -22.10 6.05 -4.28
C GLU A 213 -22.38 5.49 -5.68
N THR A 214 -22.40 4.16 -5.82
CA THR A 214 -22.77 3.51 -7.10
C THR A 214 -24.21 3.81 -7.47
N ARG A 215 -25.11 3.94 -6.48
CA ARG A 215 -26.50 4.40 -6.63
C ARG A 215 -26.63 5.92 -6.82
N LYS A 216 -25.53 6.67 -6.70
CA LYS A 216 -25.45 8.14 -6.72
C LYS A 216 -26.20 8.82 -5.58
N ASP A 217 -26.43 8.11 -4.47
CA ASP A 217 -26.89 8.70 -3.22
C ASP A 217 -25.69 9.09 -2.35
N TRP A 218 -25.09 10.23 -2.70
CA TRP A 218 -23.85 10.72 -2.10
C TRP A 218 -24.01 11.08 -0.63
N ASP A 219 -25.16 11.63 -0.23
CA ASP A 219 -25.38 12.05 1.16
C ASP A 219 -25.63 10.86 2.08
N SER A 220 -26.37 9.83 1.61
CA SER A 220 -26.45 8.55 2.35
C SER A 220 -25.10 7.88 2.48
N SER A 221 -24.27 7.90 1.41
CA SER A 221 -22.90 7.40 1.46
C SER A 221 -22.07 8.09 2.55
N PHE A 222 -22.10 9.42 2.59
CA PHE A 222 -21.39 10.20 3.60
C PHE A 222 -21.89 9.89 5.02
N GLY A 223 -23.20 9.76 5.21
CA GLY A 223 -23.77 9.35 6.50
C GLY A 223 -23.27 7.98 6.97
N TRP A 224 -23.07 7.01 6.05
CA TRP A 224 -22.46 5.73 6.37
C TRP A 224 -20.98 5.85 6.74
N LEU A 225 -20.19 6.66 6.02
CA LEU A 225 -18.78 6.93 6.37
C LEU A 225 -18.65 7.51 7.78
N GLN A 226 -19.50 8.48 8.14
CA GLN A 226 -19.51 9.07 9.49
C GLN A 226 -19.75 8.01 10.57
N ARG A 227 -20.80 7.19 10.41
CA ARG A 227 -21.11 6.10 11.36
C ARG A 227 -20.01 5.04 11.43
N ALA A 228 -19.41 4.70 10.29
CA ALA A 228 -18.36 3.68 10.20
C ALA A 228 -17.08 4.11 10.93
N LYS A 229 -16.72 5.38 10.80
CA LYS A 229 -15.44 5.93 11.29
C LYS A 229 -15.50 6.43 12.72
N GLU A 230 -16.69 6.69 13.28
CA GLU A 230 -16.87 7.22 14.64
C GLU A 230 -16.13 6.40 15.72
N ALA A 231 -16.37 5.08 15.78
CA ALA A 231 -15.72 4.21 16.76
C ALA A 231 -14.21 4.09 16.52
N LYS A 232 -13.79 3.99 15.25
CA LYS A 232 -12.36 3.87 14.91
C LYS A 232 -11.60 5.15 15.24
N ARG A 233 -12.18 6.32 14.97
CA ARG A 233 -11.64 7.63 15.35
C ARG A 233 -11.38 7.70 16.85
N ALA A 234 -12.34 7.28 17.68
CA ALA A 234 -12.20 7.26 19.13
C ALA A 234 -11.12 6.26 19.62
N GLU A 235 -10.95 5.14 18.91
CA GLU A 235 -9.92 4.13 19.22
C GLU A 235 -8.50 4.61 18.90
N VAL A 236 -8.27 5.21 17.72
CA VAL A 236 -6.91 5.54 17.27
C VAL A 236 -6.43 6.91 17.75
N GLY A 237 -7.31 7.93 17.75
CA GLY A 237 -6.98 9.33 18.05
C GLY A 237 -5.92 9.95 17.10
N HIS A 238 -6.28 10.98 16.33
CA HIS A 238 -5.27 11.76 15.59
C HIS A 238 -4.66 12.84 16.49
N ASP A 239 -3.34 12.77 16.68
CA ASP A 239 -2.59 13.80 17.41
C ASP A 239 -2.18 14.94 16.46
N ARG A 240 -2.96 16.03 16.51
CA ARG A 240 -2.70 17.24 15.71
C ARG A 240 -1.42 17.95 16.12
N GLU A 241 -1.03 17.92 17.40
CA GLU A 241 0.20 18.55 17.87
C GLU A 241 1.42 17.79 17.35
N PHE A 242 1.40 16.46 17.45
CA PHE A 242 2.42 15.61 16.84
C PHE A 242 2.54 15.85 15.33
N ALA A 243 1.42 15.84 14.60
CA ALA A 243 1.42 16.09 13.16
C ALA A 243 1.95 17.48 12.81
N GLY A 244 1.60 18.51 13.60
CA GLY A 244 2.12 19.87 13.46
C GLY A 244 3.64 19.93 13.63
N ARG A 245 4.20 19.30 14.68
CA ARG A 245 5.66 19.23 14.89
C ARG A 245 6.38 18.56 13.73
N VAL A 246 5.83 17.49 13.18
CA VAL A 246 6.40 16.81 12.00
C VAL A 246 6.46 17.76 10.80
N VAL A 247 5.37 18.49 10.52
CA VAL A 247 5.32 19.49 9.44
C VAL A 247 6.33 20.61 9.67
N ASP A 248 6.38 21.16 10.88
CA ASP A 248 7.28 22.26 11.22
C ASP A 248 8.76 21.83 11.11
N ALA A 249 9.11 20.61 11.56
CA ALA A 249 10.45 20.04 11.40
C ALA A 249 10.81 19.80 9.92
N ALA A 250 9.86 19.32 9.12
CA ALA A 250 10.04 19.11 7.69
C ALA A 250 10.31 20.43 6.95
N ILE A 251 9.60 21.51 7.29
CA ILE A 251 9.81 22.86 6.74
C ILE A 251 11.17 23.42 7.22
N ALA A 252 11.47 23.33 8.51
CA ALA A 252 12.73 23.83 9.06
C ALA A 252 13.97 23.14 8.47
N SER A 253 13.82 21.90 7.99
CA SER A 253 14.92 21.14 7.39
C SER A 253 15.40 21.68 6.03
N ILE A 254 14.63 22.56 5.37
CA ILE A 254 15.01 23.23 4.12
C ILE A 254 16.27 24.07 4.33
N ASP A 255 16.26 24.91 5.35
CA ASP A 255 17.29 25.93 5.59
C ASP A 255 18.45 25.42 6.44
N ALA A 256 18.34 24.19 6.97
CA ALA A 256 19.33 23.63 7.88
C ALA A 256 20.70 23.48 7.21
N LYS A 257 20.74 23.03 5.94
CA LYS A 257 21.96 22.88 5.13
C LYS A 257 21.69 23.10 3.64
N PRO A 258 22.66 23.65 2.88
CA PRO A 258 22.49 23.87 1.44
C PRO A 258 22.21 22.59 0.67
N ILE A 259 21.25 22.66 -0.25
CA ILE A 259 20.97 21.64 -1.26
C ILE A 259 21.52 22.17 -2.58
N ALA A 260 22.42 21.41 -3.22
CA ALA A 260 23.01 21.81 -4.49
C ALA A 260 21.93 21.93 -5.58
N SER A 261 22.00 23.02 -6.34
CA SER A 261 21.01 23.32 -7.40
C SER A 261 21.13 22.38 -8.59
N THR A 262 22.35 22.05 -9.01
CA THR A 262 22.59 21.14 -10.13
C THR A 262 22.64 19.69 -9.63
N PRO A 263 21.91 18.76 -10.27
CA PRO A 263 22.06 17.33 -10.01
C PRO A 263 23.55 16.92 -10.13
N SER A 264 24.02 16.10 -9.19
CA SER A 264 25.35 15.48 -9.29
C SER A 264 25.31 14.04 -8.82
N GLY A 265 26.11 13.16 -9.44
CA GLY A 265 26.07 11.74 -9.15
C GLY A 265 24.94 11.01 -9.86
N ASP A 266 24.30 10.07 -9.18
CA ASP A 266 23.30 9.18 -9.78
C ASP A 266 21.96 9.89 -10.00
N GLU A 267 21.61 10.14 -11.26
CA GLU A 267 20.36 10.79 -11.69
C GLU A 267 19.20 9.81 -11.94
N ARG A 268 19.41 8.51 -11.73
CA ARG A 268 18.39 7.48 -11.90
C ARG A 268 17.19 7.63 -10.94
N PRO A 269 17.35 8.03 -9.66
CA PRO A 269 16.23 8.08 -8.73
C PRO A 269 15.30 9.28 -9.01
N ILE A 270 14.03 9.00 -9.28
CA ILE A 270 12.94 9.97 -9.31
C ILE A 270 11.99 9.65 -8.16
N PHE A 271 11.62 10.65 -7.38
CA PHE A 271 10.62 10.50 -6.33
C PHE A 271 9.33 11.20 -6.74
N ILE A 272 8.20 10.51 -6.61
CA ILE A 272 6.88 11.12 -6.76
C ILE A 272 6.20 11.14 -5.39
N VAL A 273 6.03 12.35 -4.87
CA VAL A 273 5.55 12.61 -3.51
C VAL A 273 4.26 13.44 -3.53
N GLY A 274 3.61 13.55 -2.38
CA GLY A 274 2.40 14.35 -2.22
C GLY A 274 1.49 13.75 -1.17
N MET A 275 0.21 14.12 -1.20
CA MET A 275 -0.79 13.45 -0.37
C MET A 275 -1.32 12.18 -1.05
N PRO A 276 -1.69 11.13 -0.29
CA PRO A 276 -2.48 10.04 -0.85
C PRO A 276 -3.72 10.59 -1.58
N ARG A 277 -4.08 9.98 -2.71
CA ARG A 277 -5.20 10.40 -3.58
C ARG A 277 -5.03 11.75 -4.30
N SER A 278 -3.83 12.37 -4.27
CA SER A 278 -3.56 13.61 -5.02
C SER A 278 -3.33 13.42 -6.52
N GLY A 279 -3.15 12.18 -7.00
CA GLY A 279 -2.86 11.90 -8.41
C GLY A 279 -1.43 11.42 -8.69
N THR A 280 -0.64 11.13 -7.66
CA THR A 280 0.73 10.59 -7.78
C THR A 280 0.83 9.37 -8.70
N THR A 281 -0.11 8.42 -8.62
CA THR A 281 -0.13 7.23 -9.50
C THR A 281 -0.38 7.56 -10.97
N LEU A 282 -1.09 8.65 -11.29
CA LEU A 282 -1.28 9.08 -12.68
C LEU A 282 0.05 9.58 -13.26
N VAL A 283 0.75 10.46 -12.54
CA VAL A 283 2.06 10.99 -12.99
C VAL A 283 3.10 9.90 -13.07
N GLU A 284 3.13 8.98 -12.10
CA GLU A 284 3.95 7.77 -12.15
C GLU A 284 3.70 7.00 -13.45
N ARG A 285 2.44 6.70 -13.78
CA ARG A 285 2.10 5.98 -15.01
C ARG A 285 2.47 6.72 -16.30
N ILE A 286 2.33 8.04 -16.31
CA ILE A 286 2.77 8.86 -17.46
C ILE A 286 4.27 8.65 -17.68
N LEU A 287 5.07 8.73 -16.61
CA LEU A 287 6.52 8.60 -16.69
C LEU A 287 6.98 7.16 -16.94
N THR A 288 6.39 6.15 -16.31
CA THR A 288 6.75 4.73 -16.52
C THR A 288 6.26 4.17 -17.85
N SER A 289 5.54 4.97 -18.64
CA SER A 289 5.27 4.62 -20.03
C SER A 289 6.45 4.96 -20.96
N HIS A 290 7.44 5.69 -20.46
CA HIS A 290 8.70 5.92 -21.17
C HIS A 290 9.61 4.69 -21.07
N SER A 291 10.27 4.33 -22.17
CA SER A 291 11.10 3.12 -22.31
C SER A 291 12.36 3.06 -21.41
N GLN A 292 12.64 4.10 -20.62
CA GLN A 292 13.83 4.24 -19.78
C GLN A 292 13.50 4.37 -18.29
N VAL A 293 12.22 4.21 -17.94
CA VAL A 293 11.70 4.52 -16.61
C VAL A 293 10.89 3.34 -16.12
N THR A 294 11.27 2.80 -14.97
CA THR A 294 10.49 1.77 -14.27
C THR A 294 9.99 2.28 -12.92
N SER A 295 8.94 1.66 -12.37
CA SER A 295 8.51 1.93 -10.99
C SER A 295 9.10 0.89 -10.03
N VAL A 296 9.57 1.35 -8.88
CA VAL A 296 9.94 0.49 -7.75
C VAL A 296 8.85 0.47 -6.66
N GLY A 297 7.69 1.07 -6.91
CA GLY A 297 6.51 1.04 -6.05
C GLY A 297 6.47 2.10 -4.95
N GLU A 298 5.78 1.79 -3.85
CA GLU A 298 5.69 2.60 -2.62
C GLU A 298 6.73 2.12 -1.60
N LEU A 299 7.95 2.67 -1.65
CA LEU A 299 9.02 2.23 -0.75
C LEU A 299 8.97 2.98 0.58
N SER A 300 8.84 2.23 1.68
CA SER A 300 9.09 2.77 3.03
C SER A 300 10.60 2.80 3.37
N ASP A 301 11.43 2.31 2.46
CA ASP A 301 12.86 2.05 2.67
C ASP A 301 13.67 3.30 2.98
N PHE A 302 13.37 4.45 2.35
CA PHE A 302 14.10 5.68 2.64
C PHE A 302 13.97 6.06 4.12
N ALA A 303 12.74 6.10 4.65
CA ALA A 303 12.47 6.42 6.04
C ALA A 303 13.09 5.39 7.01
N ILE A 304 13.06 4.10 6.65
CA ILE A 304 13.66 3.01 7.45
C ILE A 304 15.18 3.14 7.51
N VAL A 305 15.84 3.35 6.36
CA VAL A 305 17.30 3.50 6.28
C VAL A 305 17.74 4.76 7.01
N LEU A 306 17.01 5.87 6.85
CA LEU A 306 17.27 7.13 7.54
C LEU A 306 17.16 6.97 9.07
N LYS A 307 16.05 6.40 9.56
CA LYS A 307 15.85 6.12 11.00
C LYS A 307 16.98 5.26 11.57
N LYS A 308 17.35 4.18 10.87
CA LYS A 308 18.42 3.27 11.28
C LYS A 308 19.79 3.95 11.31
N PHE A 309 20.07 4.81 10.33
CA PHE A 309 21.35 5.54 10.27
C PHE A 309 21.46 6.60 11.36
N LEU A 310 20.36 7.31 11.65
CA LEU A 310 20.33 8.36 12.67
C LEU A 310 20.24 7.80 14.10
N ASP A 311 19.74 6.58 14.26
CA ASP A 311 19.55 5.88 15.54
C ASP A 311 18.73 6.71 16.54
N THR A 312 17.67 7.38 16.07
CA THR A 312 16.80 8.16 16.95
C THR A 312 15.90 7.26 17.79
N PRO A 313 15.53 7.66 19.03
CA PRO A 313 14.68 6.87 19.89
C PRO A 313 13.28 6.59 19.32
N GLY A 314 12.62 5.55 19.83
CA GLY A 314 11.22 5.24 19.51
C GLY A 314 11.03 4.45 18.21
N PRO A 315 9.84 3.83 18.04
CA PRO A 315 9.57 2.89 16.94
C PRO A 315 9.15 3.59 15.63
N MET A 316 8.86 4.89 15.67
CA MET A 316 8.35 5.63 14.51
C MET A 316 9.47 6.02 13.55
N VAL A 317 9.21 5.88 12.25
CA VAL A 317 10.11 6.33 11.18
C VAL A 317 9.79 7.74 10.68
N LEU A 318 8.59 8.23 10.99
CA LEU A 318 8.11 9.57 10.69
C LEU A 318 7.71 10.24 12.00
N ASP A 319 8.62 11.04 12.54
CA ASP A 319 8.46 11.90 13.70
C ASP A 319 9.37 13.14 13.55
N ALA A 320 9.20 14.14 14.41
CA ALA A 320 9.98 15.38 14.33
C ALA A 320 11.46 15.11 14.63
N GLU A 321 11.74 14.21 15.56
CA GLU A 321 13.07 13.86 16.04
C GLU A 321 13.95 13.26 14.92
N VAL A 322 13.39 12.41 14.05
CA VAL A 322 14.05 11.92 12.83
C VAL A 322 14.38 13.05 11.87
N LEU A 323 13.43 13.96 11.62
CA LEU A 323 13.60 15.07 10.67
C LEU A 323 14.64 16.07 11.17
N GLU A 324 14.60 16.44 12.45
CA GLU A 324 15.56 17.32 13.11
C GLU A 324 16.98 16.71 13.12
N ALA A 325 17.10 15.41 13.42
CA ALA A 325 18.37 14.71 13.37
C ALA A 325 18.93 14.60 11.94
N ALA A 326 18.07 14.40 10.94
CA ALA A 326 18.46 14.42 9.53
C ALA A 326 18.95 15.81 9.10
N ALA A 327 18.22 16.86 9.50
CA ALA A 327 18.52 18.26 9.17
C ALA A 327 19.92 18.66 9.66
N THR A 328 20.30 18.25 10.88
CA THR A 328 21.59 18.62 11.49
C THR A 328 22.77 17.73 11.07
N ARG A 329 22.51 16.52 10.55
CA ARG A 329 23.58 15.59 10.14
C ARG A 329 24.49 16.21 9.08
N GLU A 330 25.80 16.00 9.14
CA GLU A 330 26.75 16.48 8.10
C GLU A 330 26.57 15.73 6.78
N ASP A 331 26.72 14.41 6.85
CA ASP A 331 26.74 13.55 5.68
C ASP A 331 25.56 12.57 5.71
N LEU A 332 24.75 12.61 4.64
CA LEU A 332 23.66 11.66 4.39
C LEU A 332 23.97 10.73 3.21
N THR A 333 25.17 10.76 2.64
CA THR A 333 25.60 9.87 1.55
C THR A 333 25.40 8.39 1.90
N PRO A 334 25.73 7.91 3.13
CA PRO A 334 25.48 6.51 3.48
C PRO A 334 23.99 6.12 3.48
N VAL A 335 23.09 7.07 3.75
CA VAL A 335 21.63 6.86 3.64
C VAL A 335 21.25 6.70 2.17
N GLY A 336 21.77 7.57 1.30
CA GLY A 336 21.58 7.50 -0.14
C GLY A 336 22.07 6.18 -0.72
N ASP A 337 23.29 5.78 -0.40
CA ASP A 337 23.90 4.52 -0.88
C ASP A 337 23.08 3.30 -0.46
N ALA A 338 22.69 3.23 0.82
CA ALA A 338 21.90 2.12 1.34
C ALA A 338 20.47 2.10 0.78
N TYR A 339 19.87 3.26 0.53
CA TYR A 339 18.56 3.35 -0.14
C TYR A 339 18.66 2.89 -1.61
N ARG A 340 19.62 3.42 -2.38
CA ARG A 340 19.77 3.08 -3.80
C ARG A 340 20.04 1.60 -4.00
N ALA A 341 20.88 0.98 -3.17
CA ALA A 341 21.12 -0.46 -3.23
C ALA A 341 19.83 -1.31 -3.11
N ARG A 342 18.83 -0.84 -2.35
CA ARG A 342 17.53 -1.50 -2.22
C ARG A 342 16.62 -1.22 -3.41
N ALA A 343 16.56 0.02 -3.87
CA ALA A 343 15.76 0.41 -5.02
C ALA A 343 16.27 -0.25 -6.32
N GLU A 344 17.59 -0.32 -6.52
CA GLU A 344 18.23 -0.97 -7.68
C GLU A 344 17.92 -2.47 -7.75
N ALA A 345 17.82 -3.15 -6.60
CA ALA A 345 17.42 -4.55 -6.57
C ALA A 345 16.00 -4.79 -7.10
N LEU A 346 15.15 -3.76 -7.11
CA LEU A 346 13.79 -3.79 -7.67
C LEU A 346 13.75 -3.27 -9.11
N ALA A 347 14.53 -2.23 -9.41
CA ALA A 347 14.55 -1.59 -10.73
C ALA A 347 15.27 -2.41 -11.81
N GLY A 348 16.24 -3.26 -11.43
CA GLY A 348 17.08 -3.97 -12.39
C GLY A 348 18.09 -3.04 -13.09
N ASP A 349 18.42 -3.34 -14.35
CA ASP A 349 19.41 -2.61 -15.15
C ASP A 349 18.84 -1.33 -15.80
N GLU A 350 17.62 -0.92 -15.43
CA GLU A 350 16.91 0.21 -16.05
C GLU A 350 17.59 1.57 -15.80
N ALA A 351 17.45 2.45 -16.80
CA ALA A 351 18.16 3.73 -16.83
C ALA A 351 17.62 4.76 -15.83
N ARG A 352 16.37 4.66 -15.37
CA ARG A 352 15.79 5.48 -14.28
C ARG A 352 14.71 4.70 -13.55
N TYR A 353 14.49 5.04 -12.28
CA TYR A 353 13.43 4.42 -11.49
C TYR A 353 12.66 5.41 -10.64
N ILE A 354 11.37 5.13 -10.45
CA ILE A 354 10.46 5.94 -9.65
C ILE A 354 10.15 5.24 -8.33
N ASP A 355 10.49 5.89 -7.21
CA ASP A 355 9.85 5.62 -5.91
C ASP A 355 8.68 6.58 -5.73
N LYS A 356 7.48 6.02 -5.83
CA LYS A 356 6.23 6.76 -5.65
C LYS A 356 5.67 6.39 -4.29
N MET A 357 6.17 7.04 -3.25
CA MET A 357 5.65 6.98 -1.89
C MET A 357 5.17 8.38 -1.48
N PRO A 358 3.85 8.66 -1.38
CA PRO A 358 3.33 10.01 -1.16
C PRO A 358 3.99 10.72 0.04
N PHE A 359 4.09 10.04 1.18
CA PHE A 359 4.67 10.60 2.40
C PHE A 359 6.19 10.75 2.41
N ASN A 360 6.89 10.36 1.34
CA ASN A 360 8.25 10.86 1.14
C ASN A 360 8.28 12.40 1.01
N SER A 361 7.12 13.05 0.85
CA SER A 361 6.96 14.50 0.96
C SER A 361 7.59 15.08 2.23
N PHE A 362 7.50 14.41 3.39
CA PHE A 362 8.10 14.93 4.63
C PHE A 362 9.63 14.89 4.65
N PHE A 363 10.22 14.07 3.77
CA PHE A 363 11.65 13.80 3.74
C PHE A 363 12.37 14.48 2.57
N VAL A 364 11.69 15.33 1.78
CA VAL A 364 12.24 15.88 0.52
C VAL A 364 13.62 16.54 0.73
N PRO A 365 13.85 17.42 1.72
CA PRO A 365 15.18 17.99 1.94
C PRO A 365 16.24 16.93 2.26
N ALA A 366 15.91 15.90 3.05
CA ALA A 366 16.81 14.80 3.36
C ALA A 366 17.09 13.91 2.14
N ILE A 367 16.08 13.65 1.30
CA ILE A 367 16.20 12.87 0.05
C ILE A 367 17.17 13.57 -0.91
N LEU A 368 17.01 14.87 -1.13
CA LEU A 368 17.85 15.64 -2.06
C LEU A 368 19.30 15.74 -1.57
N ARG A 369 19.53 15.75 -0.25
CA ARG A 369 20.86 15.72 0.36
C ARG A 369 21.51 14.33 0.32
N ALA A 370 20.74 13.28 0.56
CA ALA A 370 21.22 11.90 0.54
C ALA A 370 21.50 11.42 -0.90
N ASN A 371 20.74 11.91 -1.88
CA ASN A 371 20.86 11.55 -3.29
C ASN A 371 21.05 12.83 -4.13
N PRO A 372 22.29 13.30 -4.33
CA PRO A 372 22.55 14.56 -5.00
C PRO A 372 22.14 14.63 -6.48
N GLY A 373 21.83 13.50 -7.12
CA GLY A 373 21.32 13.44 -8.51
C GLY A 373 19.81 13.23 -8.60
N ALA A 374 19.13 12.93 -7.49
CA ALA A 374 17.70 12.60 -7.49
C ALA A 374 16.82 13.80 -7.81
N ARG A 375 15.67 13.56 -8.45
CA ARG A 375 14.64 14.57 -8.70
C ARG A 375 13.37 14.23 -7.94
N VAL A 376 12.64 15.24 -7.50
CA VAL A 376 11.39 15.08 -6.73
C VAL A 376 10.25 15.82 -7.43
N ILE A 377 9.17 15.11 -7.72
CA ILE A 377 7.93 15.66 -8.24
C ILE A 377 6.88 15.60 -7.13
N CYS A 378 6.37 16.76 -6.69
CA CYS A 378 5.37 16.87 -5.64
C CYS A 378 3.99 17.16 -6.24
N LEU A 379 3.05 16.23 -6.06
CA LEU A 379 1.67 16.39 -6.54
C LEU A 379 0.83 17.17 -5.56
N ARG A 380 0.27 18.27 -6.05
CA ARG A 380 -0.76 19.08 -5.39
C ARG A 380 -2.12 18.87 -6.07
N ARG A 381 -3.19 19.12 -5.33
CA ARG A 381 -4.58 18.96 -5.78
C ARG A 381 -5.48 19.90 -4.98
N SER A 382 -6.66 20.26 -5.51
CA SER A 382 -7.69 20.97 -4.74
C SER A 382 -7.84 20.37 -3.32
N PRO A 383 -7.67 21.17 -2.26
CA PRO A 383 -7.77 20.70 -0.88
C PRO A 383 -9.13 20.04 -0.56
N GLN A 384 -10.21 20.51 -1.17
CA GLN A 384 -11.56 19.96 -0.97
C GLN A 384 -11.70 18.55 -1.56
N ASP A 385 -11.25 18.35 -2.81
CA ASP A 385 -11.24 17.02 -3.42
C ASP A 385 -10.30 16.09 -2.67
N LEU A 386 -9.15 16.59 -2.24
CA LEU A 386 -8.18 15.81 -1.49
C LEU A 386 -8.71 15.38 -0.12
N LEU A 387 -9.39 16.28 0.60
CA LEU A 387 -10.03 16.00 1.88
C LEU A 387 -11.09 14.92 1.72
N MET A 388 -12.03 15.11 0.80
CA MET A 388 -13.09 14.13 0.57
C MET A 388 -12.53 12.78 0.09
N ALA A 389 -11.51 12.79 -0.77
CA ALA A 389 -10.89 11.57 -1.27
C ALA A 389 -10.13 10.78 -0.19
N ASN A 390 -9.44 11.47 0.73
CA ASN A 390 -8.79 10.82 1.87
C ASN A 390 -9.81 10.35 2.89
N TYR A 391 -10.83 11.16 3.19
CA TYR A 391 -11.87 10.82 4.16
C TYR A 391 -12.72 9.62 3.73
N ARG A 392 -13.01 9.42 2.45
CA ARG A 392 -13.76 8.23 2.00
C ARG A 392 -12.91 6.98 1.86
N GLN A 393 -11.59 7.14 1.73
CA GLN A 393 -10.68 6.01 1.58
C GLN A 393 -10.53 5.28 2.91
N LEU A 394 -10.60 3.95 2.86
CA LEU A 394 -10.13 3.11 3.95
C LEU A 394 -8.66 2.80 3.68
N PHE A 395 -7.76 3.47 4.40
CA PHE A 395 -6.33 3.14 4.39
C PHE A 395 -6.06 1.94 5.31
N ALA A 396 -4.86 1.37 5.21
CA ALA A 396 -4.46 0.23 6.03
C ALA A 396 -4.48 0.62 7.53
N THR A 397 -5.33 -0.06 8.30
CA THR A 397 -5.67 0.33 9.68
C THR A 397 -4.54 0.11 10.69
N GLY A 398 -3.51 -0.65 10.33
CA GLY A 398 -2.32 -0.90 11.14
C GLY A 398 -1.26 0.22 11.10
N PHE A 399 -1.45 1.25 10.29
CA PHE A 399 -0.48 2.35 10.16
C PHE A 399 -1.06 3.65 10.74
N SER A 400 -0.51 4.07 11.87
CA SER A 400 -0.98 5.25 12.63
C SER A 400 -0.88 6.58 11.87
N TYR A 401 0.02 6.68 10.89
CA TYR A 401 0.15 7.89 10.07
C TYR A 401 -1.05 8.12 9.12
N TYR A 402 -1.99 7.17 8.99
CA TYR A 402 -3.27 7.38 8.31
C TYR A 402 -4.43 7.76 9.25
N SER A 403 -4.19 7.88 10.57
CA SER A 403 -5.25 8.16 11.55
C SER A 403 -6.01 9.46 11.30
N TYR A 404 -5.41 10.44 10.62
CA TYR A 404 -6.09 11.69 10.25
C TYR A 404 -7.33 11.46 9.37
N SER A 405 -7.35 10.38 8.60
CA SER A 405 -8.41 10.11 7.60
C SER A 405 -9.76 9.69 8.21
N TYR A 406 -9.84 9.47 9.53
CA TYR A 406 -11.07 9.05 10.19
C TYR A 406 -12.02 10.20 10.54
N ASP A 407 -11.58 11.44 10.38
CA ASP A 407 -12.37 12.65 10.68
C ASP A 407 -12.10 13.75 9.65
N LEU A 408 -13.13 14.54 9.30
CA LEU A 408 -12.99 15.62 8.32
C LEU A 408 -12.08 16.75 8.83
N GLU A 409 -12.15 17.11 10.11
CA GLU A 409 -11.31 18.18 10.65
C GLU A 409 -9.86 17.72 10.83
N ASP A 410 -9.64 16.49 11.29
CA ASP A 410 -8.28 15.92 11.36
C ASP A 410 -7.67 15.81 9.96
N THR A 411 -8.45 15.42 8.96
CA THR A 411 -8.02 15.42 7.55
C THR A 411 -7.71 16.83 7.05
N ALA A 412 -8.56 17.81 7.36
CA ALA A 412 -8.33 19.21 6.99
C ALA A 412 -7.06 19.78 7.62
N HIS A 413 -6.83 19.53 8.91
CA HIS A 413 -5.62 19.93 9.63
C HIS A 413 -4.37 19.37 8.96
N PHE A 414 -4.39 18.07 8.65
CA PHE A 414 -3.26 17.40 8.00
C PHE A 414 -3.00 17.95 6.59
N ILE A 415 -4.05 18.20 5.79
CA ILE A 415 -3.94 18.81 4.45
C ILE A 415 -3.39 20.23 4.55
N ALA A 416 -3.84 21.05 5.50
CA ALA A 416 -3.32 22.41 5.70
C ALA A 416 -1.82 22.39 6.01
N GLY A 417 -1.37 21.45 6.84
CA GLY A 417 0.06 21.22 7.11
C GLY A 417 0.83 20.83 5.85
N PHE A 418 0.29 19.93 5.03
CA PHE A 418 0.87 19.56 3.75
C PHE A 418 0.96 20.75 2.79
N GLU A 419 -0.09 21.56 2.63
CA GLU A 419 -0.09 22.72 1.72
C GLU A 419 0.95 23.78 2.15
N ARG A 420 1.10 24.03 3.46
CA ARG A 420 2.18 24.87 4.01
C ARG A 420 3.56 24.32 3.63
N MET A 421 3.76 23.02 3.83
CA MET A 421 5.03 22.36 3.54
C MET A 421 5.37 22.37 2.04
N ALA A 422 4.41 22.00 1.19
CA ALA A 422 4.58 21.99 -0.26
C ALA A 422 4.90 23.38 -0.80
N SER A 423 4.21 24.42 -0.30
CA SER A 423 4.46 25.82 -0.69
C SER A 423 5.84 26.30 -0.23
N ALA A 424 6.29 25.91 0.97
CA ALA A 424 7.64 26.22 1.44
C ALA A 424 8.72 25.53 0.58
N TYR A 425 8.51 24.28 0.18
CA TYR A 425 9.41 23.57 -0.72
C TYR A 425 9.46 24.19 -2.11
N GLU A 426 8.32 24.54 -2.68
CA GLU A 426 8.23 25.20 -3.99
C GLU A 426 8.94 26.56 -4.00
N ALA A 427 8.88 27.30 -2.89
CA ALA A 427 9.53 28.61 -2.77
C ALA A 427 11.05 28.55 -2.55
N SER A 428 11.57 27.48 -1.94
CA SER A 428 12.94 27.46 -1.42
C SER A 428 13.84 26.35 -1.97
N LEU A 429 13.29 25.24 -2.47
CA LEU A 429 14.11 24.16 -3.03
C LEU A 429 14.53 24.46 -4.48
N PRO A 430 15.67 23.89 -4.95
CA PRO A 430 16.12 24.17 -6.31
C PRO A 430 15.14 23.66 -7.38
N PRO A 431 14.75 24.49 -8.37
CA PRO A 431 13.75 24.13 -9.38
C PRO A 431 14.20 23.00 -10.33
N ASP A 432 15.51 22.75 -10.45
CA ASP A 432 16.06 21.63 -11.22
C ASP A 432 15.98 20.29 -10.46
N ARG A 433 15.62 20.33 -9.17
CA ARG A 433 15.63 19.20 -8.25
C ARG A 433 14.25 18.91 -7.65
N PHE A 434 13.39 19.92 -7.58
CA PHE A 434 12.05 19.84 -7.04
C PHE A 434 11.05 20.55 -7.96
N MET A 435 10.00 19.84 -8.35
CA MET A 435 8.88 20.38 -9.13
C MET A 435 7.58 20.12 -8.38
N ALA A 436 6.79 21.17 -8.12
CA ALA A 436 5.40 21.02 -7.73
C ALA A 436 4.51 21.01 -8.98
N ILE A 437 3.53 20.10 -9.03
CA ILE A 437 2.59 20.00 -10.15
C ILE A 437 1.17 19.77 -9.63
N ARG A 438 0.20 20.53 -10.17
CA ARG A 438 -1.21 20.38 -9.82
C ARG A 438 -1.84 19.29 -10.66
N TYR A 439 -2.65 18.44 -10.03
CA TYR A 439 -3.40 17.39 -10.73
C TYR A 439 -4.33 17.96 -11.81
N GLU A 440 -5.02 19.05 -11.49
CA GLU A 440 -5.97 19.73 -12.35
C GLU A 440 -5.30 20.23 -13.65
N ASP A 441 -4.05 20.69 -13.54
CA ASP A 441 -3.24 21.12 -14.68
C ASP A 441 -2.92 19.96 -15.62
N VAL A 442 -2.56 18.78 -15.08
CA VAL A 442 -2.28 17.57 -15.88
C VAL A 442 -3.54 17.11 -16.61
N VAL A 443 -4.70 17.24 -15.99
CA VAL A 443 -6.00 16.92 -16.60
C VAL A 443 -6.38 17.94 -17.68
N ALA A 444 -6.11 19.23 -17.45
CA ALA A 444 -6.47 20.30 -18.38
C ALA A 444 -5.56 20.36 -19.62
N ASP A 445 -4.26 20.09 -19.45
CA ASP A 445 -3.26 20.09 -20.53
C ASP A 445 -2.29 18.90 -20.36
N GLN A 446 -2.75 17.71 -20.72
CA GLN A 446 -1.93 16.50 -20.61
C GLN A 446 -0.63 16.61 -21.43
N ARG A 447 -0.68 17.14 -22.67
CA ARG A 447 0.48 17.17 -23.57
C ARG A 447 1.57 18.09 -22.98
N GLY A 448 1.23 19.34 -22.67
CA GLY A 448 2.19 20.31 -22.16
C GLY A 448 2.75 19.91 -20.80
N LYS A 449 1.92 19.36 -19.90
CA LYS A 449 2.41 18.90 -18.60
C LYS A 449 3.25 17.62 -18.69
N THR A 450 2.98 16.72 -19.64
CA THR A 450 3.84 15.56 -19.90
C THR A 450 5.20 15.99 -20.45
N GLU A 451 5.24 16.96 -21.36
CA GLU A 451 6.51 17.53 -21.86
C GLU A 451 7.33 18.13 -20.73
N ALA A 452 6.72 18.95 -19.86
CA ALA A 452 7.39 19.56 -18.72
C ALA A 452 7.92 18.52 -17.72
N LEU A 453 7.17 17.44 -17.47
CA LEU A 453 7.61 16.34 -16.61
C LEU A 453 8.82 15.61 -17.19
N LEU A 454 8.80 15.29 -18.49
CA LEU A 454 9.92 14.63 -19.17
C LEU A 454 11.16 15.53 -19.21
N GLU A 455 10.99 16.82 -19.54
CA GLU A 455 12.07 17.80 -19.53
C GLU A 455 12.70 17.93 -18.13
N PHE A 456 11.88 18.08 -17.09
CA PHE A 456 12.36 18.13 -15.71
C PHE A 456 13.15 16.87 -15.35
N CYS A 457 12.65 15.70 -15.75
CA CYS A 457 13.34 14.44 -15.57
C CYS A 457 14.57 14.28 -16.48
N GLY A 458 14.82 15.12 -17.48
CA GLY A 458 15.90 14.93 -18.45
C GLY A 458 15.66 13.72 -19.36
N LEU A 459 14.41 13.49 -19.76
CA LEU A 459 13.96 12.43 -20.65
C LEU A 459 13.55 13.02 -22.00
N GLU A 460 13.75 12.27 -23.07
CA GLU A 460 13.26 12.66 -24.40
C GLU A 460 11.74 12.43 -24.50
N TRP A 461 11.12 13.04 -25.51
CA TRP A 461 9.71 12.83 -25.76
C TRP A 461 9.44 11.42 -26.29
N GLU A 462 8.56 10.68 -25.62
CA GLU A 462 8.00 9.42 -26.11
C GLU A 462 6.47 9.46 -26.14
N GLU A 463 5.88 9.11 -27.30
CA GLU A 463 4.42 9.11 -27.48
C GLU A 463 3.70 8.14 -26.54
N ALA A 464 4.40 7.11 -26.05
CA ALA A 464 3.86 6.16 -25.07
C ALA A 464 3.39 6.85 -23.77
N CYS A 465 4.04 7.95 -23.37
CA CYS A 465 3.66 8.75 -22.19
C CYS A 465 2.26 9.37 -22.31
N MET A 466 1.79 9.64 -23.53
CA MET A 466 0.41 10.10 -23.78
C MET A 466 -0.62 8.97 -23.73
N GLN A 467 -0.16 7.73 -23.81
CA GLN A 467 -0.98 6.52 -23.87
C GLN A 467 -0.83 5.67 -22.61
N PHE A 468 -0.57 6.30 -21.46
CA PHE A 468 -0.29 5.65 -20.18
C PHE A 468 -1.31 4.59 -19.75
N GLN A 469 -2.57 4.71 -20.18
CA GLN A 469 -3.62 3.72 -19.94
C GLN A 469 -3.33 2.36 -20.59
N ARG A 470 -2.45 2.32 -21.60
CA ARG A 470 -1.96 1.09 -22.26
C ARG A 470 -0.82 0.44 -21.51
N ASN A 471 -0.24 1.09 -20.50
CA ASN A 471 0.79 0.50 -19.67
C ASN A 471 0.21 -0.71 -18.91
N ALA A 472 0.74 -1.89 -19.24
CA ALA A 472 0.34 -3.19 -18.70
C ALA A 472 0.93 -3.47 -17.32
N GLU A 473 1.89 -2.67 -16.85
CA GLU A 473 2.53 -2.87 -15.55
C GLU A 473 1.50 -2.89 -14.40
N PRO A 474 1.64 -3.85 -13.46
CA PRO A 474 0.83 -3.88 -12.25
C PRO A 474 0.94 -2.60 -11.45
N VAL A 475 -0.17 -2.17 -10.84
CA VAL A 475 -0.21 -1.02 -9.93
C VAL A 475 -0.83 -1.48 -8.62
N ALA A 476 -0.03 -1.53 -7.56
CA ALA A 476 -0.44 -1.99 -6.23
C ALA A 476 -0.99 -0.86 -5.34
N THR A 477 -1.72 0.11 -5.91
CA THR A 477 -2.27 1.25 -5.17
C THR A 477 -3.79 1.23 -5.16
N ALA A 478 -4.41 1.97 -4.22
CA ALA A 478 -5.86 2.16 -4.18
C ALA A 478 -6.44 2.86 -5.43
N SER A 479 -5.60 3.27 -6.39
CA SER A 479 -5.98 3.90 -7.67
C SER A 479 -5.80 2.96 -8.87
N SER A 480 -5.45 1.68 -8.68
CA SER A 480 -5.05 0.74 -9.73
C SER A 480 -6.05 0.60 -10.88
N VAL A 481 -7.34 0.53 -10.60
CA VAL A 481 -8.40 0.47 -11.63
C VAL A 481 -8.54 1.78 -12.40
N GLN A 482 -8.36 2.92 -11.71
CA GLN A 482 -8.58 4.24 -12.30
C GLN A 482 -7.52 4.59 -13.36
N VAL A 483 -6.28 4.17 -13.14
CA VAL A 483 -5.15 4.49 -14.03
C VAL A 483 -5.07 3.61 -15.28
N ARG A 484 -5.94 2.60 -15.40
CA ARG A 484 -6.15 1.80 -16.63
C ARG A 484 -7.17 2.43 -17.58
N SER A 485 -7.73 3.58 -17.21
CA SER A 485 -8.62 4.38 -18.06
C SER A 485 -7.90 5.64 -18.56
N PRO A 486 -8.33 6.22 -19.71
CA PRO A 486 -7.86 7.54 -20.12
C PRO A 486 -8.07 8.59 -19.02
N ILE A 487 -7.28 9.65 -19.06
CA ILE A 487 -7.40 10.76 -18.10
C ILE A 487 -8.84 11.31 -18.12
N TYR A 488 -9.40 11.55 -16.94
CA TYR A 488 -10.78 12.00 -16.80
C TYR A 488 -10.90 13.10 -15.75
N SER A 489 -11.80 14.04 -16.00
CA SER A 489 -12.09 15.16 -15.09
C SER A 489 -13.15 14.84 -14.03
N SER A 490 -13.76 13.64 -14.07
CA SER A 490 -14.86 13.26 -13.19
C SER A 490 -14.54 13.23 -11.69
N SER A 491 -13.25 13.22 -11.34
CA SER A 491 -12.72 13.31 -9.98
C SER A 491 -12.59 14.77 -9.50
N ILE A 492 -12.52 15.75 -10.41
CA ILE A 492 -12.40 17.17 -10.10
C ILE A 492 -13.77 17.71 -9.67
N GLY A 493 -13.81 18.38 -8.52
CA GLY A 493 -15.03 18.88 -7.90
C GLY A 493 -15.98 17.77 -7.42
N GLN A 494 -15.49 16.54 -7.25
CA GLN A 494 -16.33 15.42 -6.82
C GLN A 494 -16.89 15.65 -5.41
N TRP A 495 -16.15 16.36 -4.56
CA TRP A 495 -16.60 16.73 -3.21
C TRP A 495 -17.98 17.43 -3.22
N ARG A 496 -18.28 18.22 -4.26
CA ARG A 496 -19.55 18.95 -4.41
C ARG A 496 -20.77 18.04 -4.59
N ARG A 497 -20.57 16.76 -4.94
CA ARG A 497 -21.66 15.78 -5.05
C ARG A 497 -22.23 15.40 -3.69
N TYR A 498 -21.42 15.50 -2.63
CA TYR A 498 -21.81 15.28 -1.26
C TYR A 498 -22.38 16.59 -0.70
N THR A 499 -23.65 16.88 -0.97
CA THR A 499 -24.23 18.19 -0.64
C THR A 499 -24.20 18.47 0.86
N ALA A 500 -24.47 17.46 1.69
CA ALA A 500 -24.41 17.56 3.14
C ALA A 500 -22.98 17.68 3.69
N ALA A 501 -22.01 17.08 3.00
CA ALA A 501 -20.61 17.12 3.42
C ALA A 501 -19.88 18.37 2.92
N SER A 502 -20.29 18.95 1.79
CA SER A 502 -19.62 20.07 1.11
C SER A 502 -19.35 21.25 2.05
N ALA A 503 -20.36 21.68 2.81
CA ALA A 503 -20.20 22.75 3.80
C ALA A 503 -19.26 22.34 4.97
N GLN A 504 -19.24 21.06 5.35
CA GLN A 504 -18.32 20.56 6.39
C GLN A 504 -16.88 20.51 5.88
N VAL A 505 -16.65 20.17 4.61
CA VAL A 505 -15.33 20.18 3.97
C VAL A 505 -14.78 21.60 3.96
N GLU A 506 -15.53 22.56 3.42
CA GLU A 506 -15.13 23.97 3.38
C GLU A 506 -14.89 24.54 4.78
N GLY A 507 -15.84 24.30 5.69
CA GLY A 507 -15.73 24.77 7.08
C GLY A 507 -14.54 24.15 7.83
N SER A 508 -14.18 22.90 7.55
CA SER A 508 -13.02 22.24 8.18
C SER A 508 -11.70 22.80 7.65
N LEU A 509 -11.60 23.03 6.34
CA LEU A 509 -10.41 23.63 5.71
C LEU A 509 -10.19 25.07 6.16
N ALA A 510 -11.25 25.88 6.21
CA ALA A 510 -11.19 27.27 6.65
C ALA A 510 -10.67 27.41 8.10
N LYS A 511 -10.99 26.46 9.00
CA LYS A 511 -10.47 26.44 10.38
C LYS A 511 -8.94 26.37 10.45
N PHE A 512 -8.29 25.84 9.41
CA PHE A 512 -6.84 25.68 9.33
C PHE A 512 -6.20 26.57 8.27
N GLY A 513 -6.91 27.63 7.84
CA GLY A 513 -6.37 28.66 6.97
C GLY A 513 -6.18 28.24 5.51
N VAL A 514 -6.88 27.20 5.06
CA VAL A 514 -6.91 26.82 3.64
C VAL A 514 -8.12 27.49 3.00
N ASP A 515 -7.87 28.40 2.05
CA ASP A 515 -8.91 29.14 1.35
C ASP A 515 -9.68 28.20 0.39
N PRO A 516 -11.02 28.10 0.50
CA PRO A 516 -11.81 27.31 -0.44
C PRO A 516 -11.75 27.82 -1.90
N ASP A 517 -11.34 29.08 -2.14
CA ASP A 517 -11.30 29.67 -3.48
C ASP A 517 -9.90 29.70 -4.13
N GLU A 518 -8.84 29.25 -3.45
CA GLU A 518 -7.46 29.13 -4.00
C GLU A 518 -7.23 27.82 -4.82
N GLY A 519 -8.29 27.04 -5.04
CA GLY A 519 -8.29 25.70 -5.67
C GLY A 519 -8.30 25.65 -7.18
#